data_AF-A0A1E3YLP2-F1
#
_entry.id   AF-A0A1E3YLP2-F1
#
_cell.length_a   1.000
_cell.length_b   1.000
_cell.length_c   1.000
_cell.angle_alpha   90.00
_cell.angle_beta   90.00
_cell.angle_gamma   90.00
#
_symmetry.space_group_name_H-M   'P 1'
#
loop_
_entity.id
_entity.type
_entity.pdbx_description
1 polymer ?
#
loop_
_entity_poly.entity_id
_entity_poly.type
_entity_poly.pdbx_seq_one_letter_code
_entity_poly.pdbx_strand_id
1 'polypeptide(L)' 'MSIPRACELVGVSRRTIYNWLAGGKVQYVRTAGGSVRIFEDTLWRDPEAAPEGEGDRGTTWTQQRLSRGA' A
#
# COMPACT_ATOMS: atom_id res chain seq x y z
N MET A 1 8.17 3.07 4.21
CA MET A 1 8.89 3.89 3.20
C MET A 1 8.03 5.07 2.71
N SER A 2 8.62 6.19 2.27
CA SER A 2 7.91 7.37 1.72
C SER A 2 7.66 7.26 0.20
N ILE A 3 6.72 8.05 -0.34
CA ILE A 3 6.43 8.08 -1.78
C ILE A 3 7.64 8.52 -2.63
N PRO A 4 8.37 9.60 -2.29
CA PRO A 4 9.55 9.98 -3.08
C PRO A 4 10.60 8.88 -3.12
N ARG A 5 10.83 8.22 -1.98
CA ARG A 5 11.80 7.11 -1.91
C ARG A 5 11.36 5.92 -2.75
N ALA A 6 10.07 5.60 -2.75
CA ALA A 6 9.51 4.55 -3.61
C ALA A 6 9.78 4.85 -5.10
N CYS A 7 9.55 6.10 -5.54
CA CYS A 7 9.82 6.52 -6.92
C CYS A 7 11.28 6.31 -7.34
N GLU A 8 12.22 6.71 -6.49
CA GLU A 8 13.66 6.53 -6.74
C GLU A 8 14.03 5.05 -6.88
N LEU A 9 13.44 4.22 -6.04
CA LEU A 9 13.84 2.83 -5.88
C LEU A 9 13.24 1.91 -6.97
N VAL A 10 12.00 2.14 -7.42
CA VAL A 10 11.42 1.36 -8.55
C VAL A 10 11.56 2.07 -9.91
N GLY A 11 12.09 3.29 -9.95
CA GLY A 11 12.28 4.05 -11.19
C GLY A 11 10.98 4.52 -11.86
N VAL A 12 9.91 4.77 -11.09
CA VAL A 12 8.62 5.22 -11.63
C VAL A 12 8.19 6.59 -11.14
N SER A 13 7.28 7.22 -11.89
CA SER A 13 6.70 8.51 -11.51
C SER A 13 5.87 8.42 -10.22
N ARG A 14 5.71 9.56 -9.52
CA ARG A 14 4.79 9.68 -8.37
C ARG A 14 3.36 9.31 -8.74
N ARG A 15 2.92 9.67 -9.95
CA ARG A 15 1.60 9.30 -10.47
C ARG A 15 1.42 7.79 -10.51
N THR A 16 2.43 7.06 -10.96
CA THR A 16 2.40 5.59 -10.99
C THR A 16 2.25 5.01 -9.59
N ILE A 17 3.01 5.53 -8.61
CA ILE A 17 2.86 5.12 -7.20
C ILE A 17 1.44 5.41 -6.70
N TYR A 18 0.86 6.59 -6.96
CA TYR A 18 -0.52 6.89 -6.56
C TYR A 18 -1.53 5.95 -7.21
N ASN A 19 -1.35 5.62 -8.48
CA ASN A 19 -2.21 4.67 -9.18
C ASN A 19 -2.12 3.26 -8.56
N TRP A 20 -0.94 2.86 -8.08
CA TRP A 20 -0.77 1.59 -7.37
C TRP A 20 -1.44 1.60 -6.00
N LEU A 21 -1.32 2.68 -5.24
CA LEU A 21 -2.00 2.84 -3.95
C LEU A 21 -3.51 2.86 -4.11
N ALA A 22 -4.03 3.59 -5.10
CA ALA A 22 -5.45 3.66 -5.40
C ALA A 22 -6.00 2.32 -5.93
N GLY A 23 -5.18 1.57 -6.67
CA GLY A 23 -5.52 0.26 -7.20
C GLY A 23 -5.24 -0.91 -6.26
N GLY A 24 -4.84 -0.66 -5.01
CA GLY A 24 -4.56 -1.72 -4.02
C GLY A 24 -3.38 -2.62 -4.38
N LYS A 25 -2.52 -2.21 -5.33
CA LYS A 25 -1.38 -3.01 -5.80
C LYS A 25 -0.21 -3.03 -4.83
N VAL A 26 -0.23 -2.12 -3.85
CA VAL A 26 0.82 -1.92 -2.86
C VAL A 26 0.15 -1.61 -1.53
N GLN A 27 0.64 -2.22 -0.45
CA GLN A 27 0.12 -1.97 0.89
C GLN A 27 0.73 -0.69 1.47
N TYR A 28 -0.06 0.02 2.27
CA TYR A 28 0.40 1.23 2.95
C TYR A 28 -0.40 1.51 4.22
N VAL A 29 0.17 2.34 5.10
CA VAL A 29 -0.53 2.96 6.23
C VAL A 29 -0.55 4.47 6.09
N ARG A 30 -1.60 5.11 6.62
CA ARG A 30 -1.63 6.55 6.87
C ARG A 30 -1.29 6.81 8.33
N THR A 31 -0.27 7.63 8.54
CA THR A 31 0.10 8.12 9.88
C THR A 31 -0.94 9.10 10.40
N ALA A 32 -0.99 9.31 11.72
CA ALA A 32 -1.86 10.32 12.34
C ALA A 32 -1.64 11.74 11.77
N GLY A 33 -0.43 12.04 11.28
CA GLY A 33 -0.10 13.30 10.60
C GLY A 33 -0.42 13.33 9.09
N GLY A 34 -1.19 12.37 8.57
CA GLY A 34 -1.63 12.33 7.17
C GLY A 34 -0.59 11.83 6.16
N SER A 35 0.66 11.64 6.57
CA SER A 35 1.70 11.07 5.71
C SER A 35 1.42 9.59 5.39
N VAL A 36 1.80 9.18 4.18
CA VAL A 36 1.66 7.80 3.70
C VAL A 36 2.98 7.06 3.93
N ARG A 37 2.90 5.85 4.50
CA ARG A 37 4.01 4.91 4.57
C ARG A 37 3.69 3.63 3.82
N ILE A 38 4.46 3.39 2.77
CA ILE A 38 4.38 2.20 1.93
C ILE A 38 5.17 1.06 2.58
N PHE A 39 4.63 -0.15 2.55
CA PHE A 39 5.35 -1.38 2.92
C PHE A 39 6.21 -1.82 1.74
N GLU A 40 7.52 -1.95 1.98
CA GLU A 40 8.55 -2.13 0.95
C GLU A 40 8.44 -3.50 0.26
N ASP A 41 8.14 -4.55 1.02
CA ASP A 41 7.86 -5.91 0.54
C ASP A 41 6.76 -5.97 -0.53
N THR A 42 5.77 -5.08 -0.46
CA THR A 42 4.66 -5.03 -1.43
C THR A 42 4.89 -4.11 -2.62
N LEU A 43 6.02 -3.40 -2.68
CA LEU A 43 6.30 -2.41 -3.72
C LEU A 43 6.77 -3.04 -5.04
N TRP A 44 7.29 -4.27 -4.99
CA TRP A 44 7.69 -5.03 -6.17
C TRP A 44 6.59 -6.01 -6.54
N ARG A 45 6.19 -5.98 -7.81
CA ARG A 45 5.49 -7.11 -8.40
C ARG A 45 6.51 -8.18 -8.72
N ASP A 46 6.41 -9.30 -8.02
CA ASP A 46 6.65 -10.55 -8.73
C ASP A 46 5.57 -10.64 -9.83
N PRO A 47 5.92 -10.76 -11.13
CA PRO A 47 4.91 -10.91 -12.18
C PRO A 47 4.01 -12.14 -12.00
N GLU A 48 4.44 -13.15 -11.22
CA GLU A 48 3.61 -14.28 -10.79
C GLU A 48 2.73 -13.99 -9.58
N ALA A 49 3.06 -12.96 -8.78
CA ALA A 49 2.19 -12.46 -7.71
C ALA A 49 1.12 -11.51 -8.28
N ALA A 50 0.29 -12.03 -9.20
CA ALA A 50 -1.07 -11.55 -9.24
C ALA A 50 -1.68 -11.83 -7.85
N PRO A 51 -2.43 -10.89 -7.23
CA PRO A 51 -3.24 -11.26 -6.09
C PRO A 51 -4.26 -12.28 -6.64
N GLU A 52 -4.01 -13.54 -6.36
CA GLU A 52 -4.98 -14.61 -6.55
C GLU A 52 -6.17 -14.24 -5.66
N GLY A 53 -7.13 -13.54 -6.26
CA GLY A 53 -8.43 -13.39 -5.65
C GLY A 53 -9.10 -14.75 -5.78
N GLU A 54 -9.16 -15.51 -4.68
CA GLU A 54 -10.35 -16.27 -4.34
C GLU A 54 -10.29 -16.78 -2.89
N GLY A 55 -11.37 -16.52 -2.14
CA GLY A 55 -11.51 -17.03 -0.77
C GLY A 55 -12.11 -16.03 0.21
N ASP A 56 -13.36 -15.62 -0.03
CA ASP A 56 -14.37 -15.30 0.98
C ASP A 56 -13.97 -15.71 2.42
N ARG A 57 -13.51 -14.74 3.23
CA ARG A 57 -13.55 -14.67 4.70
C ARG A 57 -12.81 -13.42 5.21
N GLY A 58 -13.52 -12.29 5.26
CA GLY A 58 -13.43 -11.38 6.39
C GLY A 58 -12.15 -10.58 6.66
N THR A 59 -11.55 -9.94 5.66
CA THR A 59 -10.64 -8.80 5.94
C THR A 59 -11.15 -7.54 5.27
N THR A 60 -11.95 -6.81 6.04
CA THR A 60 -12.06 -5.35 6.00
C THR A 60 -10.75 -4.74 5.51
N TRP A 61 -10.73 -4.17 4.31
CA TRP A 61 -9.70 -3.23 3.90
C TRP A 61 -9.66 -2.14 4.96
N THR A 62 -8.60 -2.12 5.76
CA THR A 62 -8.51 -1.32 6.99
C THR A 62 -8.40 0.16 6.65
N GLN A 63 -9.53 0.78 6.32
CA GLN A 63 -9.78 2.16 6.70
C GLN A 63 -10.07 2.15 8.21
N GLN A 64 -9.10 2.64 8.98
CA GLN A 64 -9.27 3.11 10.35
C GLN A 64 -10.05 2.18 11.30
N ARG A 65 -9.33 1.22 11.92
CA ARG A 65 -9.53 0.97 13.36
C ARG A 65 -8.52 1.80 14.14
N LEU A 66 -8.73 3.12 14.17
CA LEU A 66 -8.24 3.96 15.24
C LEU A 66 -9.40 4.12 16.22
N SER A 67 -9.57 3.14 17.09
CA SER A 67 -10.45 3.24 18.25
C SER A 67 -9.82 2.48 19.41
N ARG A 68 -9.35 3.28 20.39
CA ARG A 68 -9.08 2.95 21.80
C ARG A 68 -7.70 2.37 22.16
N GLY A 69 -7.04 3.12 23.05
CA GLY A 69 -5.95 2.67 23.90
C GLY A 69 -5.60 3.76 24.93
N ALA A 70 -6.35 3.74 26.05
CA ALA A 70 -6.21 4.50 27.31
C ALA A 70 -6.53 6.00 27.29
#